data_AF-A0A8J6CPK4-F1
#
_entry.id   AF-A0A8J6CPK4-F1
#
_cell.length_a   1.000
_cell.length_b   1.000
_cell.length_c   1.000
_cell.angle_alpha   90.00
_cell.angle_beta   90.00
_cell.angle_gamma   90.00
#
_symmetry.space_group_name_H-M   'P 1'
#
loop_
_entity.id
_entity.type
_entity.pdbx_description
1 polymer ?
#
loop_
_entity_poly.entity_id
_entity_poly.type
_entity_poly.pdbx_seq_one_letter_code
_entity_poly.pdbx_strand_id
1 'polypeptide(L)'
;MSCPTVGATTHITNGVTSVDCQKQVRSWRLLRSLMELLIPSCYCAFIDKHHEIKHQNYLHRYYQPPVCTSSGVITGTIFGYRRGKASFCIQPNTKSNNPILLLEFAVPTAVLAREMQGGILRIALDCTSKGNSSGNPDSVLSMPLWTMYCNGKKVGYAVKRKPSKADMDALRLMNSIVVGTGLISGKELDHHDDELMYLRANFENLRTSPDSESFHLIDPDGNIGQELSIFFYRSR
;
A
#
# COMPACT_ATOMS: atom_id res chain seq x y z
N MET A 1 14.91 24.23 -35.46
CA MET A 1 14.91 22.74 -35.50
C MET A 1 13.91 22.27 -34.47
N SER A 2 12.78 21.75 -34.94
CA SER A 2 11.63 21.36 -34.12
C SER A 2 11.84 19.94 -33.63
N CYS A 3 11.86 19.72 -32.31
CA CYS A 3 11.83 18.38 -31.73
C CYS A 3 10.38 17.84 -31.76
N PRO A 4 10.16 16.57 -32.10
CA PRO A 4 8.82 16.02 -32.28
C PRO A 4 8.17 15.69 -30.93
N THR A 5 6.90 16.08 -30.82
CA THR A 5 5.98 15.66 -29.76
C THR A 5 5.67 14.18 -29.90
N VAL A 6 6.22 13.35 -29.01
CA VAL A 6 5.81 11.93 -28.89
C VAL A 6 4.49 11.90 -28.12
N GLY A 7 3.41 11.56 -28.83
CA GLY A 7 2.10 11.34 -28.26
C GLY A 7 2.12 10.19 -27.24
N ALA A 8 1.45 10.40 -26.12
CA ALA A 8 1.21 9.37 -25.12
C ALA A 8 0.24 8.33 -25.70
N THR A 9 0.72 7.11 -25.94
CA THR A 9 -0.14 5.99 -26.33
C THR A 9 -0.81 5.44 -25.07
N THR A 10 -2.05 5.87 -24.81
CA THR A 10 -2.95 5.20 -23.87
C THR A 10 -3.23 3.80 -24.39
N HIS A 11 -2.67 2.77 -23.78
CA HIS A 11 -3.02 1.39 -24.08
C HIS A 11 -4.39 1.09 -23.43
N ILE A 12 -5.46 1.33 -24.17
CA ILE A 12 -6.82 0.98 -23.78
C ILE A 12 -7.05 -0.47 -24.20
N THR A 13 -7.01 -1.39 -23.25
CA THR A 13 -7.52 -2.74 -23.43
C THR A 13 -8.65 -2.92 -22.44
N ASN A 14 -9.88 -3.01 -22.94
CA ASN A 14 -11.11 -3.20 -22.16
C ASN A 14 -11.36 -2.10 -21.10
N GLY A 15 -11.24 -0.82 -21.48
CA GLY A 15 -11.60 0.38 -20.69
C GLY A 15 -10.98 0.54 -19.30
N VAL A 16 -10.09 -0.37 -18.91
CA VAL A 16 -9.12 -0.18 -17.83
C VAL A 16 -8.02 0.75 -18.33
N THR A 17 -7.85 1.87 -17.64
CA THR A 17 -6.80 2.83 -17.93
C THR A 17 -5.67 2.68 -16.91
N SER A 18 -4.42 2.75 -17.35
CA SER A 18 -3.28 2.99 -16.46
C SER A 18 -2.90 4.47 -16.52
N VAL A 19 -2.76 5.11 -15.36
CA VAL A 19 -2.27 6.49 -15.28
C VAL A 19 -0.79 6.45 -14.93
N ASP A 20 0.03 6.99 -15.83
CA ASP A 20 1.44 7.21 -15.56
C ASP A 20 1.63 8.55 -14.81
N CYS A 21 1.70 8.48 -13.48
CA CYS A 21 1.84 9.65 -12.60
C CYS A 21 3.26 10.26 -12.58
N GLN A 22 4.19 9.76 -13.41
CA GLN A 22 5.62 10.05 -13.31
C GLN A 22 5.97 11.56 -13.37
N LYS A 23 5.14 12.40 -14.02
CA LYS A 23 5.40 13.85 -14.14
C LYS A 23 5.06 14.65 -12.88
N GLN A 24 3.99 14.29 -12.15
CA GLN A 24 3.54 15.06 -10.98
C GLN A 24 4.39 14.75 -9.74
N VAL A 25 4.80 13.50 -9.57
CA VAL A 25 5.61 13.07 -8.41
C VAL A 25 7.05 13.59 -8.48
N ARG A 26 7.61 13.79 -9.69
CA ARG A 26 8.96 14.37 -9.89
C ARG A 26 9.08 15.80 -9.35
N SER A 27 8.06 16.63 -9.53
CA SER A 27 8.03 18.01 -9.01
C SER A 27 7.98 18.03 -7.47
N TRP A 28 7.20 17.12 -6.87
CA TRP A 28 7.10 17.00 -5.42
C TRP A 28 8.35 16.41 -4.77
N ARG A 29 9.08 15.52 -5.45
CA ARG A 29 10.40 15.04 -5.00
C ARG A 29 11.41 16.19 -4.96
N LEU A 30 11.44 17.03 -5.99
CA LEU A 30 12.34 18.20 -6.03
C LEU A 30 11.95 19.23 -4.97
N LEU A 31 10.66 19.50 -4.80
CA LEU A 31 10.17 20.40 -3.75
C LEU A 31 10.44 19.84 -2.35
N ARG A 32 10.26 18.55 -2.11
CA ARG A 32 10.56 17.91 -0.82
C ARG A 32 12.07 17.95 -0.52
N SER A 33 12.91 17.68 -1.51
CA SER A 33 14.37 17.79 -1.38
C SER A 33 14.82 19.24 -1.16
N LEU A 34 14.17 20.22 -1.80
CA LEU A 34 14.41 21.65 -1.57
C LEU A 34 13.87 22.12 -0.20
N MET A 35 12.76 21.58 0.28
CA MET A 35 12.22 21.89 1.61
C MET A 35 13.08 21.28 2.72
N GLU A 36 13.67 20.10 2.51
CA GLU A 36 14.67 19.53 3.44
C GLU A 36 15.94 20.41 3.52
N LEU A 37 16.27 21.19 2.48
CA LEU A 37 17.35 22.18 2.50
C LEU A 37 16.96 23.52 3.15
N LEU A 38 15.66 23.77 3.34
CA LEU A 38 15.12 25.04 3.82
C LEU A 38 14.55 24.96 5.25
N ILE A 39 14.55 23.77 5.86
CA ILE A 39 14.29 23.60 7.30
C ILE A 39 15.62 23.86 8.02
N PRO A 40 15.76 24.96 8.79
CA PRO A 40 16.93 25.15 9.62
C PRO A 40 16.94 24.07 10.69
N SER A 41 17.92 23.17 10.64
CA SER A 41 18.17 22.17 11.67
C SER A 41 18.64 22.84 12.96
N CYS A 42 17.68 23.39 13.69
CA CYS A 42 17.89 23.98 15.01
C CYS A 42 17.12 23.17 16.05
N TYR A 43 17.67 22.02 16.46
CA TYR A 43 17.61 21.63 17.87
C TYR A 43 18.93 21.00 18.30
N CYS A 44 19.34 21.41 19.50
CA CYS A 44 20.70 21.54 20.00
C CYS A 44 21.48 20.25 20.29
N ALA A 45 22.81 20.44 20.32
CA ALA A 45 23.87 19.50 20.64
C ALA A 45 23.91 18.99 22.10
N PHE A 46 24.50 17.81 22.31
CA PHE A 46 25.46 17.55 23.39
C PHE A 46 26.43 16.39 23.00
N ILE A 47 27.68 16.79 22.68
CA ILE A 47 29.01 16.19 22.98
C ILE A 47 29.17 14.65 22.88
N ASP A 48 30.21 14.04 22.30
CA ASP A 48 31.37 14.39 21.46
C ASP A 48 32.11 13.04 21.30
N LYS A 49 32.57 12.73 20.09
CA LYS A 49 33.98 12.39 19.81
C LYS A 49 34.10 11.82 18.40
N HIS A 50 34.75 12.64 17.58
CA HIS A 50 35.34 12.26 16.31
C HIS A 50 36.18 10.98 16.42
N HIS A 51 35.96 10.06 15.49
CA HIS A 51 37.03 9.42 14.73
C HIS A 51 36.50 9.01 13.36
N GLU A 52 36.94 9.72 12.32
CA GLU A 52 37.05 9.11 11.00
C GLU A 52 38.04 7.94 11.09
N ILE A 53 37.73 6.83 10.42
CA ILE A 53 38.61 6.06 9.53
C ILE A 53 38.02 4.64 9.33
N LYS A 54 37.89 4.27 8.05
CA LYS A 54 37.60 2.95 7.45
C LYS A 54 36.13 2.55 7.25
N HIS A 55 35.65 3.02 6.09
CA HIS A 55 34.82 2.32 5.13
C HIS A 55 34.81 0.78 5.24
N GLN A 56 33.61 0.23 5.00
CA GLN A 56 33.25 -1.17 4.76
C GLN A 56 33.29 -2.09 6.00
N ASN A 57 32.13 -2.68 6.31
CA ASN A 57 31.90 -3.90 7.11
C ASN A 57 31.22 -3.82 8.50
N TYR A 58 30.49 -2.75 8.86
CA TYR A 58 29.86 -2.65 10.20
C TYR A 58 28.35 -2.38 10.31
N LEU A 59 27.55 -2.47 9.24
CA LEU A 59 26.07 -2.48 9.37
C LEU A 59 25.44 -3.89 9.25
N HIS A 60 26.24 -4.95 9.40
CA HIS A 60 25.75 -6.34 9.40
C HIS A 60 25.60 -6.94 10.80
N ARG A 61 25.37 -6.13 11.84
CA ARG A 61 25.35 -6.61 13.23
C ARG A 61 24.29 -5.95 14.10
N TYR A 62 23.02 -6.15 13.75
CA TYR A 62 21.87 -6.04 14.68
C TYR A 62 20.70 -6.97 14.31
N TYR A 63 20.96 -8.15 13.74
CA TYR A 63 19.91 -9.15 13.52
C TYR A 63 20.30 -10.51 14.09
N GLN A 64 19.84 -10.81 15.30
CA GLN A 64 19.52 -12.16 15.80
C GLN A 64 18.44 -12.02 16.90
N PRO A 65 17.51 -12.98 17.10
CA PRO A 65 17.54 -14.40 16.72
C PRO A 65 16.34 -14.79 15.80
N PRO A 66 16.12 -16.08 15.43
CA PRO A 66 15.33 -16.45 14.26
C PRO A 66 13.84 -16.31 14.57
N VAL A 67 13.29 -15.14 14.29
CA VAL A 67 11.88 -15.09 13.94
C VAL A 67 11.78 -15.84 12.62
N CYS A 68 10.92 -16.85 12.53
CA CYS A 68 10.54 -17.43 11.24
C CYS A 68 9.82 -16.35 10.42
N THR A 69 10.58 -15.41 9.88
CA THR A 69 10.11 -14.45 8.90
C THR A 69 9.98 -15.21 7.60
N SER A 70 8.79 -15.78 7.35
CA SER A 70 8.45 -16.11 5.98
C SER A 70 8.25 -14.78 5.27
N SER A 71 9.28 -14.33 4.53
CA SER A 71 9.14 -13.21 3.60
C SER A 71 8.68 -13.75 2.26
N GLY A 72 7.75 -13.05 1.63
CA GLY A 72 7.22 -13.44 0.32
C GLY A 72 6.69 -12.23 -0.42
N VAL A 73 6.64 -12.32 -1.75
CA VAL A 73 6.01 -11.30 -2.59
C VAL A 73 4.54 -11.65 -2.77
N ILE A 74 3.67 -10.68 -2.56
CA ILE A 74 2.22 -10.83 -2.69
C ILE A 74 1.61 -9.69 -3.49
N THR A 75 0.48 -9.93 -4.15
CA THR A 75 -0.23 -8.87 -4.89
C THR A 75 -1.24 -8.20 -3.98
N GLY A 76 -1.11 -6.89 -3.81
CA GLY A 76 -2.07 -6.05 -3.10
C GLY A 76 -2.80 -5.13 -4.08
N THR A 77 -4.11 -5.00 -3.92
CA THR A 77 -4.95 -4.07 -4.70
C THR A 77 -5.78 -3.21 -3.76
N ILE A 78 -5.58 -1.89 -3.81
CA ILE A 78 -6.46 -0.91 -3.19
C ILE A 78 -7.38 -0.39 -4.28
N PHE A 79 -8.69 -0.46 -4.09
CA PHE A 79 -9.64 0.01 -5.09
C PHE A 79 -10.91 0.55 -4.44
N GLY A 80 -11.61 1.43 -5.13
CA GLY A 80 -12.86 1.98 -4.64
C GLY A 80 -13.43 3.03 -5.58
N TYR A 81 -14.75 3.19 -5.53
CA TYR A 81 -15.41 4.27 -6.26
C TYR A 81 -15.02 5.62 -5.68
N ARG A 82 -15.04 6.66 -6.53
CA ARG A 82 -14.66 8.03 -6.17
C ARG A 82 -15.38 8.56 -4.93
N ARG A 83 -16.67 8.26 -4.79
CA ARG A 83 -17.54 8.68 -3.68
C ARG A 83 -17.74 7.60 -2.62
N GLY A 84 -17.08 6.45 -2.78
CA GLY A 84 -17.18 5.31 -1.89
C GLY A 84 -16.03 5.22 -0.88
N LYS A 85 -16.06 4.16 -0.09
CA LYS A 85 -14.93 3.74 0.75
C LYS A 85 -13.91 2.97 -0.07
N ALA A 86 -12.65 3.09 0.31
CA ALA A 86 -11.60 2.26 -0.26
C ALA A 86 -11.72 0.82 0.27
N SER A 87 -11.39 -0.14 -0.58
CA SER A 87 -11.20 -1.54 -0.24
C SER A 87 -9.75 -1.95 -0.47
N PHE A 88 -9.24 -2.86 0.34
CA PHE A 88 -7.91 -3.46 0.16
C PHE A 88 -8.03 -4.98 0.03
N CYS A 89 -7.46 -5.51 -1.04
CA CYS A 89 -7.49 -6.90 -1.41
C CYS A 89 -6.07 -7.47 -1.46
N ILE A 90 -5.89 -8.67 -0.92
CA ILE A 90 -4.63 -9.42 -0.95
C ILE A 90 -4.84 -10.69 -1.78
N GLN A 91 -4.01 -10.88 -2.80
CA GLN A 91 -4.01 -12.06 -3.68
C GLN A 91 -2.63 -12.72 -3.66
N PRO A 92 -2.53 -14.06 -3.65
CA PRO A 92 -1.24 -14.76 -3.71
C PRO A 92 -0.41 -14.37 -4.94
N ASN A 93 -1.08 -14.10 -6.06
CA ASN A 93 -0.49 -13.60 -7.30
C ASN A 93 -1.55 -12.88 -8.13
N THR A 94 -1.12 -12.26 -9.22
CA THR A 94 -1.97 -11.40 -10.06
C THR A 94 -3.09 -12.12 -10.79
N LYS A 95 -2.99 -13.44 -10.97
CA LYS A 95 -3.98 -14.27 -11.69
C LYS A 95 -4.94 -15.00 -10.74
N SER A 96 -4.76 -14.87 -9.43
CA SER A 96 -5.59 -15.57 -8.45
C SER A 96 -6.98 -14.96 -8.40
N ASN A 97 -8.00 -15.72 -8.80
CA ASN A 97 -9.38 -15.29 -8.71
C ASN A 97 -9.93 -15.32 -7.26
N ASN A 98 -9.22 -15.94 -6.32
CA ASN A 98 -9.64 -16.04 -4.92
C ASN A 98 -8.71 -15.21 -4.03
N PRO A 99 -9.19 -14.06 -3.51
CA PRO A 99 -8.39 -13.26 -2.60
C PRO A 99 -8.28 -13.91 -1.22
N ILE A 100 -7.11 -13.78 -0.60
CA ILE A 100 -6.85 -14.24 0.77
C ILE A 100 -7.60 -13.34 1.78
N LEU A 101 -7.66 -12.05 1.47
CA LEU A 101 -8.27 -11.03 2.30
C LEU A 101 -8.93 -9.97 1.43
N LEU A 102 -10.13 -9.53 1.82
CA LEU A 102 -10.76 -8.33 1.31
C LEU A 102 -11.27 -7.51 2.51
N LEU A 103 -10.75 -6.29 2.63
CA LEU A 103 -11.14 -5.32 3.64
C LEU A 103 -11.89 -4.16 3.02
N GLU A 104 -12.97 -3.72 3.65
CA GLU A 104 -13.46 -2.37 3.49
C GLU A 104 -12.78 -1.47 4.53
N PHE A 105 -12.14 -0.39 4.09
CA PHE A 105 -11.54 0.59 4.98
C PHE A 105 -12.57 1.57 5.56
N ALA A 106 -12.22 2.19 6.69
CA ALA A 106 -13.02 3.26 7.27
C ALA A 106 -13.02 4.54 6.41
N VAL A 107 -11.94 4.74 5.63
CA VAL A 107 -11.68 5.99 4.91
C VAL A 107 -12.30 6.00 3.50
N PRO A 108 -12.89 7.14 3.08
CA PRO A 108 -13.29 7.34 1.70
C PRO A 108 -12.11 7.25 0.73
N THR A 109 -12.34 6.74 -0.49
CA THR A 109 -11.28 6.57 -1.50
C THR A 109 -10.58 7.90 -1.81
N ALA A 110 -11.33 9.00 -1.91
CA ALA A 110 -10.78 10.33 -2.15
C ALA A 110 -9.93 10.88 -0.99
N VAL A 111 -10.18 10.45 0.25
CA VAL A 111 -9.35 10.81 1.40
C VAL A 111 -8.05 10.02 1.35
N LEU A 112 -8.13 8.71 1.11
CA LEU A 112 -6.97 7.84 0.99
C LEU A 112 -6.03 8.27 -0.15
N ALA A 113 -6.59 8.62 -1.31
CA ALA A 113 -5.82 9.10 -2.45
C ALA A 113 -5.07 10.41 -2.14
N ARG A 114 -5.66 11.31 -1.33
CA ARG A 114 -4.98 12.53 -0.88
C ARG A 114 -3.84 12.25 0.10
N GLU A 115 -4.00 11.29 1.01
CA GLU A 115 -2.91 10.86 1.89
C GLU A 115 -1.74 10.26 1.07
N MET A 116 -2.04 9.49 0.02
CA MET A 116 -1.03 8.96 -0.90
C MET A 116 -0.25 10.07 -1.64
N GLN A 117 -0.89 11.19 -2.00
CA GLN A 117 -0.18 12.31 -2.65
C GLN A 117 0.96 12.89 -1.81
N GLY A 118 0.94 12.71 -0.48
CA GLY A 118 2.04 13.09 0.41
C GLY A 118 3.30 12.22 0.28
N GLY A 119 3.24 11.13 -0.50
CA GLY A 119 4.36 10.22 -0.77
C GLY A 119 4.67 9.23 0.36
N ILE A 120 4.03 9.36 1.53
CA ILE A 120 4.13 8.38 2.63
C ILE A 120 2.74 8.09 3.17
N LEU A 121 2.39 6.81 3.21
CA LEU A 121 1.15 6.32 3.79
C LEU A 121 1.42 5.07 4.63
N ARG A 122 1.15 5.17 5.93
CA ARG A 122 1.22 4.05 6.89
C ARG A 122 -0.17 3.75 7.41
N ILE A 123 -0.67 2.55 7.11
CA ILE A 123 -1.94 2.05 7.61
C ILE A 123 -1.66 1.02 8.69
N ALA A 124 -2.24 1.20 9.87
CA ALA A 124 -2.17 0.27 10.97
C ALA A 124 -3.56 -0.30 11.26
N LEU A 125 -3.64 -1.62 11.39
CA LEU A 125 -4.87 -2.38 11.61
C LEU A 125 -4.71 -3.19 12.89
N ASP A 126 -5.33 -2.68 13.94
CA ASP A 126 -5.23 -3.20 15.30
C ASP A 126 -6.46 -4.03 15.68
N CYS A 127 -6.26 -5.21 16.23
CA CYS A 127 -7.33 -6.03 16.80
C CYS A 127 -7.02 -6.43 18.24
N THR A 128 -8.03 -6.47 19.09
CA THR A 128 -7.89 -6.78 20.52
C THR A 128 -8.28 -8.21 20.88
N SER A 129 -8.91 -8.94 19.94
CA SER A 129 -9.46 -10.26 20.21
C SER A 129 -8.51 -11.36 19.75
N LYS A 130 -8.09 -12.20 20.69
CA LYS A 130 -7.88 -13.63 20.41
C LYS A 130 -9.30 -14.21 20.39
N GLY A 131 -9.81 -14.61 19.23
CA GLY A 131 -11.10 -15.30 19.16
C GLY A 131 -11.13 -16.45 20.18
N ASN A 132 -12.30 -16.80 20.69
CA ASN A 132 -12.54 -17.87 21.68
C ASN A 132 -12.16 -19.29 21.20
N SER A 133 -11.22 -19.43 20.29
CA SER A 133 -10.80 -20.69 19.69
C SER A 133 -9.58 -21.24 20.43
N SER A 134 -9.84 -22.25 21.23
CA SER A 134 -8.85 -23.14 21.84
C SER A 134 -7.84 -23.65 20.80
N GLY A 135 -6.55 -23.41 21.04
CA GLY A 135 -5.48 -24.34 20.63
C GLY A 135 -4.57 -23.95 19.46
N ASN A 136 -4.91 -22.96 18.63
CA ASN A 136 -4.01 -22.52 17.55
C ASN A 136 -4.05 -20.99 17.42
N PRO A 137 -2.91 -20.27 17.34
CA PRO A 137 -2.95 -18.83 17.15
C PRO A 137 -3.38 -18.54 15.71
N ASP A 138 -4.69 -18.31 15.53
CA ASP A 138 -5.26 -17.90 14.26
C ASP A 138 -4.55 -16.63 13.76
N SER A 139 -4.06 -16.70 12.51
CA SER A 139 -3.36 -15.60 11.83
C SER A 139 -4.11 -14.28 11.98
N VAL A 140 -3.39 -13.19 12.21
CA VAL A 140 -3.98 -11.84 12.37
C VAL A 140 -4.93 -11.44 11.22
N LEU A 141 -4.70 -11.92 9.99
CA LEU A 141 -5.57 -11.68 8.82
C LEU A 141 -6.92 -12.42 8.87
N SER A 142 -7.07 -13.40 9.77
CA SER A 142 -8.33 -14.13 9.95
C SER A 142 -9.40 -13.31 10.66
N MET A 143 -9.01 -12.27 11.39
CA MET A 143 -9.92 -11.46 12.20
C MET A 143 -11.02 -10.80 11.35
N PRO A 144 -12.22 -10.57 11.91
CA PRO A 144 -13.31 -9.96 11.16
C PRO A 144 -13.24 -8.42 11.12
N LEU A 145 -12.52 -7.81 12.07
CA LEU A 145 -12.59 -6.37 12.35
C LEU A 145 -11.27 -5.88 12.93
N TRP A 146 -10.84 -4.69 12.50
CA TRP A 146 -9.69 -3.97 13.06
C TRP A 146 -10.03 -2.51 13.28
N THR A 147 -9.47 -1.93 14.33
CA THR A 147 -9.34 -0.48 14.45
C THR A 147 -8.29 -0.01 13.46
N MET A 148 -8.67 0.92 12.59
CA MET A 148 -7.83 1.43 11.52
C MET A 148 -7.20 2.76 11.93
N TYR A 149 -5.90 2.87 11.71
CA TYR A 149 -5.11 4.08 11.84
C TYR A 149 -4.47 4.44 10.51
N CYS A 150 -4.54 5.70 10.10
CA CYS A 150 -3.79 6.23 8.96
C CYS A 150 -2.78 7.25 9.48
N ASN A 151 -1.50 7.05 9.18
CA ASN A 151 -0.40 7.94 9.58
C ASN A 151 -0.45 8.28 11.09
N GLY A 152 -0.76 7.27 11.92
CA GLY A 152 -0.86 7.38 13.38
C GLY A 152 -2.20 7.89 13.93
N LYS A 153 -3.12 8.35 13.08
CA LYS A 153 -4.44 8.85 13.50
C LYS A 153 -5.49 7.76 13.39
N LYS A 154 -6.28 7.54 14.44
CA LYS A 154 -7.43 6.62 14.41
C LYS A 154 -8.49 7.18 13.45
N VAL A 155 -8.84 6.41 12.42
CA VAL A 155 -9.78 6.82 11.36
C VAL A 155 -11.09 6.04 11.35
N GLY A 156 -11.18 4.96 12.14
CA GLY A 156 -12.40 4.16 12.29
C GLY A 156 -12.11 2.68 12.34
N TYR A 157 -12.95 1.88 11.69
CA TYR A 157 -12.81 0.42 11.63
C TYR A 157 -12.69 -0.09 10.20
N ALA A 158 -11.77 -1.01 9.98
CA ALA A 158 -11.70 -1.80 8.76
C ALA A 158 -12.37 -3.15 8.97
N VAL A 159 -13.21 -3.56 8.03
CA VAL A 159 -14.06 -4.75 8.16
C VAL A 159 -13.68 -5.77 7.11
N LYS A 160 -13.42 -7.02 7.53
CA LYS A 160 -13.28 -8.14 6.61
C LYS A 160 -14.63 -8.49 6.02
N ARG A 161 -14.71 -8.58 4.69
CA ARG A 161 -15.94 -8.96 3.99
C ARG A 161 -15.67 -9.99 2.91
N LYS A 162 -16.71 -10.70 2.50
CA LYS A 162 -16.65 -11.59 1.33
C LYS A 162 -16.67 -10.73 0.05
N PRO A 163 -15.91 -11.10 -1.01
CA PRO A 163 -16.01 -10.44 -2.31
C PRO A 163 -17.42 -10.54 -2.88
N SER A 164 -17.98 -9.41 -3.30
CA SER A 164 -19.22 -9.34 -4.08
C SER A 164 -18.95 -9.67 -5.55
N LYS A 165 -20.01 -9.82 -6.35
CA LYS A 165 -19.87 -9.97 -7.81
C LYS A 165 -19.11 -8.79 -8.42
N ALA A 166 -19.42 -7.56 -8.01
CA ALA A 166 -18.75 -6.35 -8.49
C ALA A 166 -17.25 -6.34 -8.15
N ASP A 167 -16.87 -6.78 -6.94
CA ASP A 167 -15.45 -6.89 -6.58
C ASP A 167 -14.73 -7.90 -7.48
N MET A 168 -15.36 -9.05 -7.73
CA MET A 168 -14.79 -10.10 -8.58
C MET A 168 -14.65 -9.64 -10.03
N ASP A 169 -15.63 -8.92 -10.56
CA ASP A 169 -15.58 -8.38 -11.92
C ASP A 169 -14.51 -7.30 -12.06
N ALA A 170 -14.36 -6.41 -11.07
CA ALA A 170 -13.25 -5.44 -11.02
C ALA A 170 -11.88 -6.12 -10.94
N LEU A 171 -11.72 -7.13 -10.07
CA LEU A 171 -10.47 -7.90 -9.96
C LEU A 171 -10.14 -8.63 -11.27
N ARG A 172 -11.15 -9.17 -11.97
CA ARG A 172 -10.98 -9.82 -13.27
C ARG A 172 -10.49 -8.86 -14.34
N LEU A 173 -11.05 -7.65 -14.41
CA LEU A 173 -10.60 -6.61 -15.34
C LEU A 173 -9.13 -6.23 -15.08
N MET A 174 -8.68 -6.31 -13.81
CA MET A 174 -7.28 -6.05 -13.42
C MET A 174 -6.34 -7.26 -13.54
N ASN A 175 -6.77 -8.43 -14.02
CA ASN A 175 -5.94 -9.65 -14.03
C ASN A 175 -4.68 -9.56 -14.91
N SER A 176 -4.69 -8.72 -15.95
CA SER A 176 -3.51 -8.46 -16.80
C SER A 176 -2.53 -7.46 -16.19
N ILE A 177 -2.92 -6.77 -15.11
CA ILE A 177 -2.14 -5.71 -14.49
C ILE A 177 -1.28 -6.31 -13.38
N VAL A 178 0.03 -6.14 -13.47
CA VAL A 178 0.98 -6.57 -12.44
C VAL A 178 1.19 -5.46 -11.42
N VAL A 179 1.56 -4.28 -11.90
CA VAL A 179 1.73 -3.06 -11.10
C VAL A 179 1.14 -1.88 -11.87
N GLY A 180 0.37 -1.03 -11.20
CA GLY A 180 -0.18 0.17 -11.81
C GLY A 180 -1.28 0.83 -10.98
N THR A 181 -1.54 2.10 -11.28
CA THR A 181 -2.70 2.86 -10.78
C THR A 181 -3.58 3.26 -11.96
N GLY A 182 -4.89 3.38 -11.75
CA GLY A 182 -5.79 3.57 -12.87
C GLY A 182 -7.26 3.76 -12.52
N LEU A 183 -8.06 3.87 -13.58
CA LEU A 183 -9.52 3.97 -13.52
C LEU A 183 -10.14 2.86 -14.35
N ILE A 184 -11.21 2.26 -13.83
CA ILE A 184 -12.11 1.37 -14.56
C ILE A 184 -13.43 2.10 -14.77
N SER A 185 -13.90 2.12 -16.01
CA SER A 185 -15.16 2.75 -16.37
C SER A 185 -16.34 2.08 -15.65
N GLY A 186 -17.24 2.89 -15.07
CA GLY A 186 -18.45 2.37 -14.45
C GLY A 186 -19.29 1.51 -15.39
N LYS A 187 -19.28 1.81 -16.70
CA LYS A 187 -19.98 1.02 -17.74
C LYS A 187 -19.54 -0.44 -17.79
N GLU A 188 -18.28 -0.73 -17.48
CA GLU A 188 -17.74 -2.08 -17.49
C GLU A 188 -18.10 -2.87 -16.24
N LEU A 189 -18.51 -2.16 -15.18
CA LEU A 189 -18.91 -2.69 -13.89
C LEU A 189 -20.43 -2.56 -13.65
N ASP A 190 -21.21 -2.32 -14.71
CA ASP A 190 -22.67 -2.11 -14.65
C ASP A 190 -23.06 -1.02 -13.62
N HIS A 191 -22.24 0.03 -13.53
CA HIS A 191 -22.44 1.21 -12.68
C HIS A 191 -22.56 2.46 -13.56
N HIS A 192 -23.70 3.14 -13.48
CA HIS A 192 -24.06 4.14 -14.48
C HIS A 192 -23.23 5.44 -14.46
N ASP A 193 -22.62 5.83 -13.33
CA ASP A 193 -21.98 7.16 -13.22
C ASP A 193 -20.65 7.25 -12.46
N ASP A 194 -20.22 6.21 -11.74
CA ASP A 194 -19.02 6.28 -10.89
C ASP A 194 -17.87 5.42 -11.45
N GLU A 195 -16.72 6.05 -11.67
CA GLU A 195 -15.46 5.37 -12.01
C GLU A 195 -14.86 4.69 -10.77
N LEU A 196 -14.28 3.51 -10.97
CA LEU A 196 -13.53 2.79 -9.95
C LEU A 196 -12.05 3.15 -10.05
N MET A 197 -11.50 3.76 -9.00
CA MET A 197 -10.07 3.98 -8.88
C MET A 197 -9.39 2.72 -8.34
N TYR A 198 -8.19 2.40 -8.83
CA TYR A 198 -7.39 1.31 -8.28
C TYR A 198 -5.90 1.63 -8.23
N LEU A 199 -5.22 1.00 -7.29
CA LEU A 199 -3.77 0.84 -7.20
C LEU A 199 -3.50 -0.64 -6.97
N ARG A 200 -2.77 -1.25 -7.90
CA ARG A 200 -2.33 -2.65 -7.83
C ARG A 200 -0.82 -2.69 -7.82
N ALA A 201 -0.24 -3.45 -6.90
CA ALA A 201 1.20 -3.55 -6.79
C ALA A 201 1.64 -4.84 -6.09
N ASN A 202 2.94 -5.08 -6.15
CA ASN A 202 3.59 -6.11 -5.36
C ASN A 202 3.97 -5.56 -3.99
N PHE A 203 3.74 -6.36 -2.96
CA PHE A 203 4.10 -6.06 -1.59
C PHE A 203 5.04 -7.14 -1.07
N GLU A 204 6.04 -6.71 -0.32
CA GLU A 204 6.79 -7.60 0.56
C GLU A 204 5.91 -7.91 1.76
N ASN A 205 5.50 -9.17 1.88
CA ASN A 205 4.80 -9.69 3.03
C ASN A 205 5.82 -10.18 4.07
N LEU A 206 5.78 -9.59 5.26
CA LEU A 206 6.60 -9.98 6.39
C LEU A 206 5.69 -10.47 7.53
N ARG A 207 5.74 -11.77 7.78
CA ARG A 207 5.10 -12.36 8.96
C ARG A 207 6.12 -12.51 10.09
N THR A 208 5.97 -11.70 11.13
CA THR A 208 6.83 -11.76 12.32
C THR A 208 6.27 -12.75 13.35
N SER A 209 4.96 -12.83 13.50
CA SER A 209 4.31 -13.75 14.43
C SER A 209 2.88 -14.03 13.97
N PRO A 210 2.16 -14.98 14.60
CA PRO A 210 0.72 -15.15 14.33
C PRO A 210 -0.10 -13.87 14.60
N ASP A 211 0.39 -13.01 15.48
CA ASP A 211 -0.22 -11.76 15.91
C ASP A 211 0.21 -10.56 15.06
N SER A 212 1.19 -10.69 14.14
CA SER A 212 1.78 -9.56 13.42
C SER A 212 2.21 -9.92 12.00
N GLU A 213 1.66 -9.19 11.03
CA GLU A 213 1.98 -9.33 9.61
C GLU A 213 1.97 -7.95 8.95
N SER A 214 2.96 -7.65 8.12
CA SER A 214 3.07 -6.36 7.43
C SER A 214 3.28 -6.52 5.93
N PHE A 215 2.78 -5.53 5.19
CA PHE A 215 2.84 -5.47 3.74
C PHE A 215 3.48 -4.15 3.33
N HIS A 216 4.66 -4.22 2.71
CA HIS A 216 5.41 -3.05 2.27
C HIS A 216 5.42 -2.98 0.75
N LEU A 217 4.98 -1.86 0.18
CA LEU A 217 4.97 -1.66 -1.26
C LEU A 217 6.38 -1.84 -1.84
N ILE A 218 6.53 -2.73 -2.81
CA ILE A 218 7.77 -2.91 -3.56
C ILE A 218 7.77 -1.90 -4.71
N ASP A 219 8.72 -0.97 -4.68
CA ASP A 219 9.03 -0.05 -5.77
C ASP A 219 10.30 -0.56 -6.48
N PRO A 220 10.19 -1.44 -7.50
CA PRO A 220 11.35 -2.08 -8.12
C PRO A 220 12.31 -1.09 -8.79
N ASP A 221 11.78 0.05 -9.23
CA ASP A 221 12.54 1.07 -9.97
C ASP A 221 12.87 2.30 -9.12
N GLY A 222 12.44 2.34 -7.84
CA GLY A 222 12.57 3.51 -6.95
C GLY A 222 11.88 4.77 -7.48
N ASN A 223 11.02 4.62 -8.49
CA ASN A 223 10.47 5.69 -9.32
C ASN A 223 9.05 6.10 -8.90
N ILE A 224 8.36 5.26 -8.14
CA ILE A 224 6.99 5.54 -7.69
C ILE A 224 7.00 6.65 -6.64
N GLY A 225 8.01 6.67 -5.77
CA GLY A 225 8.17 7.74 -4.75
C GLY A 225 7.06 7.75 -3.71
N GLN A 226 6.37 6.61 -3.63
CA GLN A 226 5.34 6.29 -2.66
C GLN A 226 5.92 5.26 -1.70
N GLU A 227 6.07 5.65 -0.44
CA GLU A 227 6.22 4.71 0.66
C GLU A 227 4.82 4.34 1.14
N LEU A 228 4.41 3.09 0.91
CA LEU A 228 3.13 2.57 1.40
C LEU A 228 3.39 1.32 2.24
N SER A 229 2.91 1.31 3.46
CA SER A 229 3.00 0.14 4.35
C SER A 229 1.69 -0.09 5.08
N ILE A 230 1.26 -1.35 5.16
CA ILE A 230 0.04 -1.77 5.85
C ILE A 230 0.43 -2.80 6.91
N PHE A 231 0.14 -2.51 8.17
CA PHE A 231 0.50 -3.34 9.31
C PHE A 231 -0.75 -3.92 9.93
N PHE A 232 -0.75 -5.23 10.16
CA PHE A 232 -1.76 -5.92 10.94
C PHE A 232 -1.11 -6.36 12.24
N TYR A 233 -1.71 -6.00 13.37
CA TYR A 233 -1.25 -6.45 14.66
C TYR A 233 -2.39 -6.73 15.62
N ARG A 234 -2.15 -7.65 16.55
CA ARG A 234 -3.03 -7.92 17.68
C ARG A 234 -2.41 -7.28 18.93
N SER A 235 -3.03 -6.22 19.44
CA SER A 235 -2.64 -5.64 20.71
C SER A 235 -2.97 -6.60 21.86
N ARG A 236 -2.10 -6.63 22.87
CA ARG A 236 -2.25 -7.48 24.06
C ARG A 236 -3.10 -6.80 25.12
#